data_AF-A0A4Q7XWH7-F1
#
_entry.id   AF-A0A4Q7XWH7-F1
#
_cell.length_a   1.000
_cell.length_b   1.000
_cell.length_c   1.000
_cell.angle_alpha   90.00
_cell.angle_beta   90.00
_cell.angle_gamma   90.00
#
_symmetry.space_group_name_H-M   'P 1'
#
loop_
_entity.id
_entity.type
_entity.pdbx_description
1 polymer ?
#
loop_
_entity_poly.entity_id
_entity_poly.type
_entity_poly.pdbx_seq_one_letter_code
_entity_poly.pdbx_strand_id
1 'polypeptide(L)'
;MPHTLTPMRERQSRKPTGRPNPPLILLAGPEKSGKSYEAALGTRSDLVGMTYWIEIGGSEGTADYYGRIPGVRYEIVPHNGSYQDILDAIRWAVAQPPVDGKPNMITIDNVTTLWDMLSDEQALFARHRAERKARENKRRAPSLDTPITVDNDLWNRAKDRWGEILWVLRRHSGPTVLLARQEIVTAFENDRPTREKTRKIKAEKNLPAAVDAIVELHGLGEAHLTGVRTLHWDVQPGQSEPFPDFSIDALLRRLGFEEAAPARQVYETRPGAYLDEQDQQPSAPAPQQNNQRQGQEQRQGQDNRPSLSSKAAVKLIHEALTNPTDPDSCLRDIRETWGTRYLTTIPAFTKTWGDLDANTLITRCLDHIKEEAKKRGDDGEKTGSTPAPDATQDDGAREHREDPTPEPQAGQDREHAPEEGTPPSAENPTAPEGDAGQTDAGAQVEEPPGADEDDAPPPPDPQAEESAPAEEPEDTSAAEEPQDKPVTWPQAAKPAATKKDKPKEVALNALYAEADAQARLKFVTLGEHLGPITEAGDPSLIELKNYVEAQRPDAIDALVKAGQTALANSYRNARTPDLALNRQLAAYLDSAPASA
;
A
#
# COMPACT_ATOMS: atom_id res chain seq x y z
N MET A 1 -48.65 5.15 22.76
CA MET A 1 -47.35 4.85 22.09
C MET A 1 -46.33 4.59 23.18
N PRO A 2 -45.99 3.32 23.50
CA PRO A 2 -44.98 3.03 24.51
C PRO A 2 -43.60 3.37 23.95
N HIS A 3 -42.85 4.18 24.71
CA HIS A 3 -41.49 4.58 24.42
C HIS A 3 -40.58 3.35 24.40
N THR A 4 -40.01 3.03 23.23
CA THR A 4 -38.91 2.07 23.10
C THR A 4 -37.66 2.69 23.73
N LEU A 5 -37.54 2.62 25.06
CA LEU A 5 -36.32 2.96 25.78
C LEU A 5 -35.34 1.80 25.61
N THR A 6 -34.65 1.76 24.46
CA THR A 6 -33.45 0.96 24.33
C THR A 6 -32.52 1.33 25.49
N PRO A 7 -32.05 0.38 26.33
CA PRO A 7 -31.22 0.71 27.47
C PRO A 7 -29.96 1.44 26.98
N MET A 8 -29.81 2.70 27.39
CA MET A 8 -28.63 3.49 27.06
C MET A 8 -27.44 2.88 27.79
N ARG A 9 -26.37 2.56 27.05
CA ARG A 9 -25.10 2.15 27.65
C ARG A 9 -24.57 3.31 28.50
N GLU A 10 -24.08 3.01 29.69
CA GLU A 10 -23.40 3.99 30.53
C GLU A 10 -22.20 4.57 29.78
N ARG A 11 -22.00 5.90 29.88
CA ARG A 11 -20.91 6.63 29.21
C ARG A 11 -20.24 7.55 30.22
N GLN A 12 -18.92 7.58 30.19
CA GLN A 12 -18.11 8.54 30.94
C GLN A 12 -17.54 9.57 29.96
N SER A 13 -17.66 10.85 30.30
CA SER A 13 -16.98 11.94 29.60
C SER A 13 -15.80 12.44 30.43
N ARG A 14 -14.82 13.04 29.78
CA ARG A 14 -13.70 13.73 30.42
C ARG A 14 -13.48 15.10 29.79
N LYS A 15 -12.89 16.03 30.54
CA LYS A 15 -12.45 17.32 29.98
C LYS A 15 -11.20 17.14 29.10
N PRO A 16 -11.01 17.97 28.05
CA PRO A 16 -9.75 18.03 27.32
C PRO A 16 -8.59 18.43 28.25
N THR A 17 -7.39 17.90 27.98
CA THR A 17 -6.19 18.19 28.78
C THR A 17 -5.47 19.47 28.34
N GLY A 18 -5.71 19.94 27.11
CA GLY A 18 -5.02 21.09 26.51
C GLY A 18 -3.57 20.82 26.09
N ARG A 19 -3.00 19.66 26.43
CA ARG A 19 -1.62 19.28 26.09
C ARG A 19 -1.51 18.78 24.65
N PRO A 20 -0.40 19.06 23.94
CA PRO A 20 -0.16 18.50 22.61
C PRO A 20 0.00 16.98 22.67
N ASN A 21 -0.28 16.31 21.56
CA ASN A 21 0.02 14.88 21.42
C ASN A 21 1.50 14.70 21.02
N PRO A 22 2.11 13.55 21.35
CA PRO A 22 3.36 13.14 20.70
C PRO A 22 3.18 13.18 19.17
N PRO A 23 4.04 13.90 18.43
CA PRO A 23 3.79 14.21 17.03
C PRO A 23 4.18 13.05 16.11
N LEU A 24 3.34 12.80 15.11
CA LEU A 24 3.67 12.02 13.92
C LEU A 24 4.05 13.01 12.82
N ILE A 25 5.32 12.99 12.42
CA ILE A 25 5.94 13.94 11.51
C ILE A 25 6.19 13.26 10.17
N LEU A 26 5.77 13.89 9.07
CA LEU A 26 6.12 13.51 7.72
C LEU A 26 7.22 14.44 7.20
N LEU A 27 8.39 13.89 6.93
CA LEU A 27 9.49 14.59 6.28
C LEU A 27 9.59 14.10 4.83
N ALA A 28 9.11 14.92 3.89
CA ALA A 28 9.00 14.59 2.49
C ALA A 28 10.00 15.41 1.64
N GLY A 29 10.46 14.88 0.52
CA GLY A 29 11.37 15.61 -0.38
C GLY A 29 11.89 14.74 -1.51
N PRO A 30 12.45 15.32 -2.59
CA PRO A 30 13.10 14.56 -3.64
C PRO A 30 14.30 13.79 -3.09
N GLU A 31 14.89 12.90 -3.88
CA GLU A 31 16.13 12.24 -3.48
C GLU A 31 17.23 13.26 -3.17
N LYS A 32 18.13 12.91 -2.23
CA LYS A 32 19.29 13.74 -1.84
C LYS A 32 18.94 15.12 -1.27
N SER A 33 17.71 15.33 -0.80
CA SER A 33 17.27 16.54 -0.10
C SER A 33 17.69 16.63 1.37
N GLY A 34 18.34 15.59 1.93
CA GLY A 34 18.81 15.58 3.32
C GLY A 34 17.85 14.99 4.36
N LYS A 35 16.76 14.34 3.95
CA LYS A 35 15.76 13.75 4.88
C LYS A 35 16.36 12.87 5.98
N SER A 36 17.11 11.84 5.60
CA SER A 36 17.72 10.90 6.55
C SER A 36 18.83 11.59 7.37
N TYR A 37 19.53 12.57 6.80
CA TYR A 37 20.49 13.39 7.55
C TYR A 37 19.82 14.21 8.65
N GLU A 38 18.70 14.87 8.35
CA GLU A 38 17.92 15.64 9.34
C GLU A 38 17.29 14.75 10.41
N ALA A 39 16.81 13.56 10.03
CA ALA A 39 16.32 12.58 11.01
C ALA A 39 17.42 12.12 11.96
N ALA A 40 18.65 11.86 11.44
CA ALA A 40 19.81 11.50 12.25
C ALA A 40 20.22 12.64 13.19
N LEU A 41 20.27 13.89 12.71
CA LEU A 41 20.50 15.06 13.56
C LEU A 41 19.42 15.23 14.63
N GLY A 42 18.16 14.93 14.30
CA GLY A 42 17.04 14.97 15.25
C GLY A 42 17.23 14.11 16.48
N THR A 43 17.94 12.98 16.34
CA THR A 43 18.26 12.07 17.46
C THR A 43 19.12 12.74 18.54
N ARG A 44 19.78 13.86 18.22
CA ARG A 44 20.59 14.63 19.17
C ARG A 44 19.74 15.38 20.19
N SER A 45 18.47 15.64 19.88
CA SER A 45 17.54 16.41 20.72
C SER A 45 17.57 15.92 22.16
N ASP A 46 17.63 16.85 23.10
CA ASP A 46 17.54 16.54 24.53
C ASP A 46 16.10 16.25 24.97
N LEU A 47 15.11 16.35 24.08
CA LEU A 47 13.73 15.95 24.32
C LEU A 47 13.49 14.46 24.11
N VAL A 48 14.45 13.78 23.48
CA VAL A 48 14.38 12.36 23.11
C VAL A 48 15.36 11.55 23.95
N GLY A 49 14.90 10.39 24.45
CA GLY A 49 15.75 9.40 25.11
C GLY A 49 16.61 8.64 24.10
N MET A 50 16.07 7.55 23.56
CA MET A 50 16.66 6.79 22.45
C MET A 50 15.86 6.98 21.16
N THR A 51 16.50 6.82 20.00
CA THR A 51 15.78 6.69 18.72
C THR A 51 15.88 5.28 18.18
N TYR A 52 14.77 4.70 17.76
CA TYR A 52 14.73 3.42 17.05
C TYR A 52 14.50 3.64 15.57
N TRP A 53 15.48 3.25 14.75
CA TRP A 53 15.50 3.47 13.32
C TRP A 53 15.13 2.20 12.57
N ILE A 54 14.11 2.25 11.72
CA ILE A 54 13.64 1.12 10.93
C ILE A 54 13.84 1.47 9.46
N GLU A 55 14.89 0.90 8.86
CA GLU A 55 15.28 1.16 7.46
C GLU A 55 14.66 0.14 6.49
N ILE A 56 13.67 0.57 5.72
CA ILE A 56 12.90 -0.20 4.75
C ILE A 56 13.41 0.11 3.34
N GLY A 57 13.92 -0.92 2.65
CA GLY A 57 14.45 -0.83 1.28
C GLY A 57 15.88 -1.34 1.15
N GLY A 58 16.64 -1.39 2.26
CA GLY A 58 17.88 -2.14 2.45
C GLY A 58 19.08 -1.78 1.56
N SER A 59 18.88 -1.04 0.47
CA SER A 59 19.93 -0.70 -0.50
C SER A 59 20.61 0.64 -0.22
N GLU A 60 20.03 1.49 0.62
CA GLU A 60 20.56 2.83 0.87
C GLU A 60 21.64 2.81 1.97
N GLY A 61 21.49 1.97 3.02
CA GLY A 61 22.48 1.79 4.09
C GLY A 61 22.82 3.10 4.82
N THR A 62 21.90 4.06 4.76
CA THR A 62 22.16 5.44 5.20
C THR A 62 22.14 5.54 6.72
N ALA A 63 21.32 4.71 7.38
CA ALA A 63 21.26 4.69 8.84
C ALA A 63 22.60 4.29 9.45
N ASP A 64 23.28 3.26 8.96
CA ASP A 64 24.62 2.91 9.48
C ASP A 64 25.62 4.05 9.26
N TYR A 65 25.64 4.63 8.06
CA TYR A 65 26.58 5.68 7.69
C TYR A 65 26.43 6.94 8.55
N TYR A 66 25.20 7.36 8.84
CA TYR A 66 24.96 8.56 9.64
C TYR A 66 25.28 8.39 11.13
N GLY A 67 25.60 7.17 11.57
CA GLY A 67 26.04 6.91 12.96
C GLY A 67 27.36 7.61 13.27
N ARG A 68 28.12 8.00 12.23
CA ARG A 68 29.36 8.78 12.34
C ARG A 68 29.14 10.25 12.73
N ILE A 69 27.92 10.77 12.64
CA ILE A 69 27.64 12.18 12.94
C ILE A 69 27.83 12.39 14.45
N PRO A 70 28.67 13.34 14.91
CA PRO A 70 28.92 13.54 16.33
C PRO A 70 27.64 13.80 17.13
N GLY A 71 27.42 12.99 18.16
CA GLY A 71 26.34 13.15 19.14
C GLY A 71 24.99 12.56 18.76
N VAL A 72 24.85 11.94 17.58
CA VAL A 72 23.61 11.21 17.22
C VAL A 72 23.45 9.97 18.10
N ARG A 73 22.20 9.61 18.39
CA ARG A 73 21.84 8.53 19.33
C ARG A 73 20.65 7.74 18.81
N TYR A 74 20.94 6.66 18.11
CA TYR A 74 19.91 5.74 17.63
C TYR A 74 20.42 4.30 17.52
N GLU A 75 19.47 3.38 17.52
CA GLU A 75 19.67 1.96 17.26
C GLU A 75 18.89 1.56 16.01
N ILE A 76 19.53 0.79 15.13
CA ILE A 76 18.87 0.24 13.94
C ILE A 76 18.13 -1.03 14.35
N VAL A 77 16.82 -1.07 14.08
CA VAL A 77 15.98 -2.24 14.35
C VAL A 77 15.95 -3.11 13.09
N PRO A 78 16.53 -4.30 13.12
CA PRO A 78 16.62 -5.16 11.94
C PRO A 78 15.26 -5.75 11.56
N HIS A 79 15.08 -6.01 10.27
CA HIS A 79 13.98 -6.80 9.74
C HIS A 79 14.39 -7.52 8.44
N ASN A 80 13.65 -8.55 8.06
CA ASN A 80 13.86 -9.34 6.85
C ASN A 80 13.15 -8.79 5.60
N GLY A 81 12.49 -7.64 5.71
CA GLY A 81 11.80 -6.98 4.60
C GLY A 81 10.39 -7.50 4.31
N SER A 82 9.92 -8.53 5.03
CA SER A 82 8.51 -8.92 4.96
C SER A 82 7.63 -7.94 5.76
N TYR A 83 6.39 -7.73 5.30
CA TYR A 83 5.42 -6.88 5.99
C TYR A 83 5.28 -7.22 7.48
N GLN A 84 5.19 -8.52 7.81
CA GLN A 84 4.95 -8.95 9.18
C GLN A 84 6.13 -8.63 10.09
N ASP A 85 7.35 -8.85 9.61
CA ASP A 85 8.56 -8.57 10.38
C ASP A 85 8.80 -7.07 10.56
N ILE A 86 8.50 -6.25 9.54
CA ILE A 86 8.51 -4.79 9.65
C ILE A 86 7.49 -4.32 10.70
N LEU A 87 6.28 -4.86 10.65
CA LEU A 87 5.23 -4.53 11.62
C LEU A 87 5.63 -4.95 13.05
N ASP A 88 6.28 -6.09 13.21
CA ASP A 88 6.76 -6.56 14.50
C ASP A 88 7.95 -5.73 15.02
N ALA A 89 8.85 -5.28 14.14
CA ALA A 89 9.88 -4.29 14.48
C ALA A 89 9.29 -2.97 14.97
N ILE A 90 8.23 -2.47 14.32
CA ILE A 90 7.51 -1.26 14.75
C ILE A 90 6.83 -1.48 16.10
N ARG A 91 6.14 -2.62 16.30
CA ARG A 91 5.51 -2.96 17.59
C ARG A 91 6.55 -3.07 18.70
N TRP A 92 7.70 -3.65 18.42
CA TRP A 92 8.83 -3.73 19.36
C TRP A 92 9.33 -2.34 19.74
N ALA A 93 9.54 -1.45 18.76
CA ALA A 93 10.00 -0.08 18.99
C ALA A 93 9.01 0.75 19.82
N VAL A 94 7.71 0.63 19.52
CA VAL A 94 6.64 1.30 20.29
C VAL A 94 6.55 0.79 21.73
N ALA A 95 6.89 -0.48 21.97
CA ALA A 95 6.87 -1.07 23.30
C ALA A 95 8.10 -0.73 24.16
N GLN A 96 9.12 -0.07 23.59
CA GLN A 96 10.35 0.23 24.32
C GLN A 96 10.09 1.24 25.45
N PRO A 97 10.61 0.98 26.66
CA PRO A 97 10.45 1.91 27.77
C PRO A 97 11.22 3.20 27.51
N PRO A 98 10.77 4.35 28.06
CA PRO A 98 11.51 5.61 28.03
C PRO A 98 12.95 5.45 28.52
N VAL A 99 13.91 6.02 27.80
CA VAL A 99 15.33 6.05 28.18
C VAL A 99 15.64 7.39 28.85
N ASP A 100 16.36 7.37 29.97
CA ASP A 100 16.70 8.56 30.78
C ASP A 100 15.48 9.40 31.20
N GLY A 101 14.33 8.75 31.39
CA GLY A 101 13.07 9.42 31.73
C GLY A 101 12.44 10.22 30.59
N LYS A 102 12.97 10.10 29.37
CA LYS A 102 12.51 10.80 28.17
C LYS A 102 11.86 9.85 27.18
N PRO A 103 10.83 10.28 26.44
CA PRO A 103 10.21 9.46 25.41
C PRO A 103 11.22 9.14 24.30
N ASN A 104 11.12 7.93 23.76
CA ASN A 104 11.94 7.51 22.62
C ASN A 104 11.37 8.07 21.31
N MET A 105 12.20 8.24 20.28
CA MET A 105 11.77 8.58 18.92
C MET A 105 11.74 7.32 18.04
N ILE A 106 10.84 7.28 17.06
CA ILE A 106 10.85 6.24 16.02
C ILE A 106 11.09 6.92 14.67
N THR A 107 12.03 6.40 13.88
CA THR A 107 12.25 6.84 12.49
C THR A 107 11.93 5.69 11.54
N ILE A 108 11.06 5.92 10.56
CA ILE A 108 10.77 4.97 9.47
C ILE A 108 11.35 5.52 8.17
N ASP A 109 12.41 4.87 7.68
CA ASP A 109 13.17 5.28 6.49
C ASP A 109 13.12 4.19 5.39
N ASN A 110 12.24 4.21 4.40
CA ASN A 110 11.24 5.25 4.15
C ASN A 110 9.85 4.63 3.90
N VAL A 111 8.81 5.42 4.20
CA VAL A 111 7.43 4.97 4.05
C VAL A 111 6.99 4.88 2.59
N THR A 112 7.74 5.50 1.68
CA THR A 112 7.56 5.33 0.23
C THR A 112 7.82 3.89 -0.19
N THR A 113 8.96 3.33 0.22
CA THR A 113 9.36 1.95 -0.11
C THR A 113 8.42 0.95 0.57
N LEU A 114 7.94 1.26 1.78
CA LEU A 114 6.89 0.48 2.43
C LEU A 114 5.60 0.44 1.60
N TRP A 115 5.16 1.58 1.05
CA TRP A 115 3.97 1.65 0.21
C TRP A 115 4.15 0.95 -1.14
N ASP A 116 5.31 1.11 -1.78
CA ASP A 116 5.68 0.43 -3.01
C ASP A 116 5.65 -1.10 -2.79
N MET A 117 6.28 -1.59 -1.71
CA MET A 117 6.26 -3.00 -1.32
C MET A 117 4.84 -3.55 -1.16
N LEU A 118 3.94 -2.81 -0.47
CA LEU A 118 2.55 -3.22 -0.29
C LEU A 118 1.79 -3.29 -1.61
N SER A 119 2.06 -2.36 -2.53
CA SER A 119 1.44 -2.27 -3.86
C SER A 119 1.92 -3.40 -4.77
N ASP A 120 3.24 -3.65 -4.80
CA ASP A 120 3.87 -4.72 -5.59
C ASP A 120 3.39 -6.10 -5.14
N GLU A 121 3.25 -6.30 -3.83
CA GLU A 121 2.67 -7.53 -3.28
C GLU A 121 1.26 -7.79 -3.83
N GLN A 122 0.44 -6.74 -4.00
CA GLN A 122 -0.91 -6.89 -4.58
C GLN A 122 -0.85 -7.22 -6.07
N ALA A 123 0.08 -6.63 -6.82
CA ALA A 123 0.30 -6.96 -8.22
C ALA A 123 0.72 -8.43 -8.40
N LEU A 124 1.59 -8.94 -7.52
CA LEU A 124 1.97 -10.36 -7.49
C LEU A 124 0.78 -11.28 -7.18
N PHE A 125 -0.05 -10.93 -6.19
CA PHE A 125 -1.26 -11.71 -5.89
C PHE A 125 -2.25 -11.72 -7.07
N ALA A 126 -2.45 -10.58 -7.73
CA ALA A 126 -3.31 -10.49 -8.91
C ALA A 126 -2.78 -11.40 -10.04
N ARG A 127 -1.46 -11.43 -10.25
CA ARG A 127 -0.82 -12.30 -11.22
C ARG A 127 -1.02 -13.78 -10.91
N HIS A 128 -0.78 -14.20 -9.67
CA HIS A 128 -1.03 -15.58 -9.23
C HIS A 128 -2.50 -15.98 -9.40
N ARG A 129 -3.45 -15.08 -9.12
CA ARG A 129 -4.89 -15.34 -9.37
C ARG A 129 -5.17 -15.57 -10.86
N ALA A 130 -4.58 -14.75 -11.73
CA ALA A 130 -4.75 -14.86 -13.18
C ALA A 130 -4.16 -16.17 -13.73
N GLU A 131 -2.97 -16.55 -13.26
CA GLU A 131 -2.31 -17.83 -13.61
C GLU A 131 -3.14 -19.03 -13.16
N ARG A 132 -3.61 -19.04 -11.90
CA ARG A 132 -4.49 -20.09 -11.38
C ARG A 132 -5.76 -20.24 -12.22
N LYS A 133 -6.42 -19.10 -12.53
CA LYS A 133 -7.61 -19.08 -13.38
C LYS A 133 -7.32 -19.56 -14.80
N ALA A 134 -6.17 -19.23 -15.38
CA ALA A 134 -5.77 -19.74 -16.69
C ALA A 134 -5.59 -21.26 -16.66
N ARG A 135 -4.90 -21.79 -15.65
CA ARG A 135 -4.69 -23.23 -15.44
C ARG A 135 -6.01 -23.99 -15.29
N GLU A 136 -6.91 -23.50 -14.44
CA GLU A 136 -8.25 -24.09 -14.23
C GLU A 136 -9.09 -24.10 -15.51
N ASN A 137 -9.01 -23.04 -16.31
CA ASN A 137 -9.73 -22.93 -17.58
C ASN A 137 -8.97 -23.56 -18.77
N LYS A 138 -7.85 -24.26 -18.52
CA LYS A 138 -6.97 -24.86 -19.55
C LYS A 138 -6.55 -23.84 -20.63
N ARG A 139 -6.31 -22.60 -20.22
CA ARG A 139 -5.81 -21.50 -21.05
C ARG A 139 -4.32 -21.29 -20.78
N ARG A 140 -3.63 -20.65 -21.73
CA ARG A 140 -2.24 -20.24 -21.57
C ARG A 140 -2.13 -19.23 -20.41
N ALA A 141 -1.14 -19.42 -19.54
CA ALA A 141 -0.85 -18.48 -18.46
C ALA A 141 -0.45 -17.10 -19.03
N PRO A 142 -0.76 -16.00 -18.31
CA PRO A 142 -0.28 -14.67 -18.67
C PRO A 142 1.25 -14.65 -18.79
N SER A 143 1.79 -13.96 -19.79
CA SER A 143 3.23 -13.67 -19.87
C SER A 143 3.63 -12.59 -18.86
N LEU A 144 4.92 -12.40 -18.62
CA LEU A 144 5.43 -11.30 -17.79
C LEU A 144 4.91 -9.94 -18.29
N ASP A 145 4.86 -9.72 -19.60
CA ASP A 145 4.40 -8.46 -20.19
C ASP A 145 2.87 -8.33 -20.27
N THR A 146 2.11 -9.36 -19.89
CA THR A 146 0.66 -9.27 -19.91
C THR A 146 0.20 -8.31 -18.81
N PRO A 147 -0.53 -7.22 -19.14
CA PRO A 147 -1.06 -6.32 -18.13
C PRO A 147 -2.14 -7.05 -17.33
N ILE A 148 -1.99 -7.03 -16.00
CA ILE A 148 -2.93 -7.67 -15.07
C ILE A 148 -3.52 -6.58 -14.20
N THR A 149 -4.84 -6.43 -14.27
CA THR A 149 -5.57 -5.51 -13.41
C THR A 149 -5.58 -6.04 -11.98
N VAL A 150 -5.20 -5.19 -11.03
CA VAL A 150 -5.31 -5.47 -9.60
C VAL A 150 -6.73 -5.17 -9.16
N ASP A 151 -7.45 -6.20 -8.70
CA ASP A 151 -8.81 -6.06 -8.21
C ASP A 151 -8.90 -5.14 -6.98
N ASN A 152 -10.04 -4.47 -6.80
CA ASN A 152 -10.27 -3.53 -5.69
C ASN A 152 -10.10 -4.17 -4.29
N ASP A 153 -10.33 -5.48 -4.15
CA ASP A 153 -10.16 -6.18 -2.86
C ASP A 153 -8.70 -6.23 -2.43
N LEU A 154 -7.77 -6.41 -3.37
CA LEU A 154 -6.32 -6.39 -3.10
C LEU A 154 -5.86 -4.99 -2.71
N TRP A 155 -6.37 -3.95 -3.38
CA TRP A 155 -6.08 -2.57 -2.99
C TRP A 155 -6.58 -2.23 -1.58
N ASN A 156 -7.76 -2.72 -1.21
CA ASN A 156 -8.28 -2.54 0.16
C ASN A 156 -7.38 -3.26 1.18
N ARG A 157 -6.89 -4.47 0.86
CA ARG A 157 -5.93 -5.19 1.71
C ARG A 157 -4.63 -4.41 1.93
N ALA A 158 -4.07 -3.77 0.89
CA ALA A 158 -2.89 -2.92 1.03
C ALA A 158 -3.17 -1.71 1.96
N LYS A 159 -4.34 -1.07 1.80
CA LYS A 159 -4.77 0.04 2.66
C LYS A 159 -4.99 -0.39 4.11
N ASP A 160 -5.57 -1.57 4.34
CA ASP A 160 -5.78 -2.10 5.68
C ASP A 160 -4.43 -2.34 6.39
N ARG A 161 -3.47 -2.93 5.67
CA ARG A 161 -2.10 -3.16 6.17
C ARG A 161 -1.35 -1.87 6.46
N TRP A 162 -1.48 -0.87 5.59
CA TRP A 162 -0.96 0.46 5.81
C TRP A 162 -1.62 1.13 7.03
N GLY A 163 -2.93 1.00 7.15
CA GLY A 163 -3.72 1.47 8.29
C GLY A 163 -3.24 0.87 9.61
N GLU A 164 -2.88 -0.43 9.61
CA GLU A 164 -2.33 -1.11 10.78
C GLU A 164 -0.96 -0.54 11.20
N ILE A 165 -0.07 -0.24 10.24
CA ILE A 165 1.22 0.42 10.53
C ILE A 165 0.99 1.78 11.23
N LEU A 166 0.15 2.64 10.63
CA LEU A 166 -0.18 3.94 11.22
C LEU A 166 -0.89 3.80 12.57
N TRP A 167 -1.69 2.76 12.75
CA TRP A 167 -2.39 2.46 13.99
C TRP A 167 -1.41 2.10 15.13
N VAL A 168 -0.37 1.31 14.85
CA VAL A 168 0.67 1.01 15.85
C VAL A 168 1.47 2.28 16.18
N LEU A 169 1.92 3.03 15.17
CA LEU A 169 2.74 4.24 15.38
C LEU A 169 2.01 5.33 16.18
N ARG A 170 0.69 5.50 16.01
CA ARG A 170 -0.09 6.48 16.78
C ARG A 170 -0.17 6.20 18.28
N ARG A 171 0.18 4.99 18.73
CA ARG A 171 0.25 4.63 20.16
C ARG A 171 1.57 5.01 20.81
N HIS A 172 2.56 5.32 19.99
CA HIS A 172 3.87 5.69 20.50
C HIS A 172 3.76 6.92 21.40
N SER A 173 4.45 6.87 22.54
CA SER A 173 4.47 7.95 23.53
C SER A 173 5.46 9.06 23.18
N GLY A 174 6.27 8.90 22.14
CA GLY A 174 7.23 9.88 21.67
C GLY A 174 7.02 10.31 20.23
N PRO A 175 7.93 11.11 19.66
CA PRO A 175 7.81 11.57 18.30
C PRO A 175 8.08 10.43 17.32
N THR A 176 7.39 10.45 16.19
CA THR A 176 7.63 9.52 15.09
C THR A 176 7.93 10.31 13.83
N VAL A 177 9.02 9.99 13.14
CA VAL A 177 9.45 10.63 11.90
C VAL A 177 9.30 9.64 10.74
N LEU A 178 8.47 10.00 9.77
CA LEU A 178 8.23 9.22 8.56
C LEU A 178 8.93 9.90 7.39
N LEU A 179 9.89 9.22 6.76
CA LEU A 179 10.58 9.75 5.60
C LEU A 179 9.85 9.33 4.32
N ALA A 180 9.61 10.26 3.41
CA ALA A 180 8.94 9.98 2.14
C ALA A 180 9.64 10.67 0.96
N ARG A 181 9.61 10.02 -0.21
CA ARG A 181 10.01 10.64 -1.47
C ARG A 181 8.90 11.57 -1.97
N GLN A 182 9.29 12.62 -2.66
CA GLN A 182 8.39 13.44 -3.47
C GLN A 182 8.69 13.25 -4.95
N GLU A 183 7.63 13.19 -5.74
CA GLU A 183 7.69 13.24 -7.20
C GLU A 183 7.20 14.61 -7.67
N ILE A 184 7.85 15.12 -8.70
CA ILE A 184 7.43 16.35 -9.37
C ILE A 184 6.52 15.93 -10.52
N VAL A 185 5.23 16.17 -10.39
CA VAL A 185 4.22 15.84 -11.40
C VAL A 185 3.78 17.11 -12.12
N THR A 186 3.57 17.00 -13.43
CA THR A 186 2.95 18.07 -14.20
C THR A 186 1.50 18.20 -13.74
N ALA A 187 1.09 19.41 -13.35
CA ALA A 187 -0.29 19.67 -12.98
C ALA A 187 -1.18 19.57 -14.22
N PHE A 188 -2.41 19.07 -14.06
CA PHE A 188 -3.40 18.99 -15.12
C PHE A 188 -4.52 19.97 -14.81
N GLU A 189 -4.89 20.79 -15.80
CA GLU A 189 -6.05 21.66 -15.73
C GLU A 189 -6.91 21.38 -16.96
N ASN A 190 -8.17 21.01 -16.75
CA ASN A 190 -9.11 20.61 -17.82
C ASN A 190 -8.55 19.51 -18.74
N ASP A 191 -8.00 18.44 -18.15
CA ASP A 191 -7.38 17.29 -18.83
C ASP A 191 -6.21 17.65 -19.77
N ARG A 192 -5.61 18.84 -19.60
CA ARG A 192 -4.41 19.25 -20.32
C ARG A 192 -3.26 19.46 -19.34
N PRO A 193 -2.06 18.93 -19.65
CA PRO A 193 -0.89 19.22 -18.83
C PRO A 193 -0.60 20.71 -18.87
N THR A 194 -0.46 21.33 -17.70
CA THR A 194 -0.04 22.72 -17.55
C THR A 194 1.48 22.80 -17.50
N ARG A 195 2.03 24.02 -17.47
CA ARG A 195 3.47 24.21 -17.20
C ARG A 195 3.79 24.16 -15.71
N GLU A 196 2.76 24.12 -14.87
CA GLU A 196 2.92 24.13 -13.43
C GLU A 196 3.28 22.72 -12.96
N LYS A 197 4.25 22.67 -12.04
CA LYS A 197 4.74 21.43 -11.45
C LYS A 197 4.23 21.37 -10.02
N THR A 198 3.51 20.31 -9.70
CA THR A 198 3.07 20.02 -8.33
C THR A 198 3.98 18.97 -7.72
N ARG A 199 4.35 19.14 -6.46
CA ARG A 199 5.08 18.13 -5.69
C ARG A 199 4.08 17.18 -5.06
N LYS A 200 4.14 15.90 -5.38
CA LYS A 200 3.30 14.86 -4.82
C LYS A 200 4.12 13.97 -3.91
N ILE A 201 3.65 13.75 -2.68
CA ILE A 201 4.28 12.81 -1.76
C ILE A 201 3.99 11.38 -2.24
N LYS A 202 5.05 10.60 -2.45
CA LYS A 202 4.95 9.20 -2.89
C LYS A 202 4.69 8.29 -1.68
N ALA A 203 3.43 8.21 -1.27
CA ALA A 203 2.96 7.33 -0.20
C ALA A 203 1.45 7.07 -0.36
N GLU A 204 0.84 6.38 0.60
CA GLU A 204 -0.62 6.25 0.63
C GLU A 204 -1.28 7.64 0.72
N LYS A 205 -2.33 7.85 -0.07
CA LYS A 205 -2.93 9.17 -0.33
C LYS A 205 -3.44 9.91 0.91
N ASN A 206 -3.82 9.20 1.97
CA ASN A 206 -4.34 9.80 3.20
C ASN A 206 -3.24 10.06 4.23
N LEU A 207 -1.97 9.72 3.95
CA LEU A 207 -0.86 9.97 4.86
C LEU A 207 -0.75 11.45 5.27
N PRO A 208 -0.83 12.45 4.37
CA PRO A 208 -0.78 13.87 4.77
C PRO A 208 -1.85 14.25 5.81
N ALA A 209 -3.06 13.70 5.69
CA ALA A 209 -4.14 13.95 6.64
C ALA A 209 -3.96 13.19 7.98
N ALA A 210 -3.19 12.10 7.96
CA ALA A 210 -2.96 11.22 9.11
C ALA A 210 -1.88 11.74 10.08
N VAL A 211 -0.97 12.60 9.63
CA VAL A 211 0.16 13.13 10.40
C VAL A 211 -0.17 14.46 11.08
N ASP A 212 0.66 14.88 12.04
CA ASP A 212 0.47 16.15 12.77
C ASP A 212 1.35 17.28 12.23
N ALA A 213 2.44 16.95 11.54
CA ALA A 213 3.28 17.94 10.84
C ALA A 213 3.79 17.36 9.52
N ILE A 214 3.82 18.19 8.48
CA ILE A 214 4.40 17.90 7.17
C ILE A 214 5.47 18.95 6.91
N VAL A 215 6.71 18.48 6.77
CA VAL A 215 7.84 19.29 6.34
C VAL A 215 8.32 18.77 5.01
N GLU A 216 8.41 19.66 4.03
CA GLU A 216 8.93 19.38 2.72
C GLU A 216 10.33 19.96 2.57
N LEU A 217 11.31 19.11 2.30
CA LEU A 217 12.66 19.50 1.92
C LEU A 217 12.69 19.60 0.41
N HIS A 218 12.75 20.82 -0.14
CA HIS A 218 12.81 21.03 -1.60
C HIS A 218 14.22 20.85 -2.16
N GLY A 219 15.21 21.02 -1.30
CA GLY A 219 16.64 20.85 -1.50
C GLY A 219 17.36 20.84 -0.14
N LEU A 220 18.69 20.75 -0.15
CA LEU A 220 19.49 20.82 1.08
C LEU A 220 19.32 22.21 1.73
N GLY A 221 18.88 22.25 2.98
CA GLY A 221 18.63 23.49 3.72
C GLY A 221 17.35 24.25 3.32
N GLU A 222 16.59 23.74 2.36
CA GLU A 222 15.35 24.37 1.88
C GLU A 222 14.12 23.64 2.42
N ALA A 223 13.83 23.85 3.70
CA ALA A 223 12.67 23.26 4.36
C ALA A 223 11.45 24.19 4.30
N HIS A 224 10.28 23.59 4.07
CA HIS A 224 8.99 24.25 4.09
C HIS A 224 8.01 23.49 4.99
N LEU A 225 7.29 24.20 5.86
CA LEU A 225 6.19 23.64 6.61
C LEU A 225 4.92 23.77 5.76
N THR A 226 4.35 22.65 5.33
CA THR A 226 3.17 22.63 4.43
C THR A 226 1.89 22.21 5.12
N GLY A 227 1.98 21.65 6.33
CA GLY A 227 0.83 21.34 7.16
C GLY A 227 1.23 21.09 8.60
N VAL A 228 0.47 21.61 9.55
CA VAL A 228 0.72 21.38 10.97
C VAL A 228 -0.58 21.40 11.79
N ARG A 229 -0.61 20.61 12.85
CA ARG A 229 -1.71 20.53 13.82
C ARG A 229 -1.19 20.91 15.20
N THR A 230 -1.15 22.21 15.50
CA THR A 230 -0.65 22.74 16.77
C THR A 230 -1.35 24.03 17.18
N LEU A 231 -1.31 24.35 18.48
CA LEU A 231 -1.67 25.65 19.04
C LEU A 231 -0.44 26.45 19.48
N HIS A 232 0.75 25.84 19.45
CA HIS A 232 2.01 26.47 19.86
C HIS A 232 2.66 27.30 18.76
N TRP A 233 2.14 27.20 17.53
CA TRP A 233 2.67 27.88 16.37
C TRP A 233 1.48 28.41 15.56
N ASP A 234 1.47 29.72 15.34
CA ASP A 234 0.55 30.38 14.43
C ASP A 234 0.99 30.12 12.98
N VAL A 235 0.28 29.23 12.29
CA VAL A 235 0.53 28.86 10.89
C VAL A 235 -0.76 29.05 10.13
N GLN A 236 -0.67 29.69 8.96
CA GLN A 236 -1.85 29.93 8.13
C GLN A 236 -2.30 28.61 7.47
N PRO A 237 -3.53 28.12 7.73
CA PRO A 237 -4.01 26.88 7.13
C PRO A 237 -3.96 26.93 5.60
N GLY A 238 -3.36 25.91 4.98
CA GLY A 238 -3.26 25.80 3.52
C GLY A 238 -2.14 26.62 2.89
N GLN A 239 -1.30 27.31 3.67
CA GLN A 239 -0.09 27.95 3.16
C GLN A 239 1.15 27.10 3.43
N SER A 240 2.06 27.10 2.46
CA SER A 240 3.41 26.57 2.60
C SER A 240 4.32 27.70 3.07
N GLU A 241 4.86 27.58 4.28
CA GLU A 241 5.73 28.59 4.88
C GLU A 241 7.19 28.09 4.87
N PRO A 242 8.18 28.92 4.46
CA PRO A 242 9.59 28.57 4.63
C PRO A 242 9.91 28.34 6.11
N PHE A 243 10.64 27.27 6.39
CA PHE A 243 11.14 26.95 7.73
C PHE A 243 12.67 27.13 7.73
N PRO A 244 13.17 28.36 7.86
CA PRO A 244 14.60 28.61 7.96
C PRO A 244 15.18 27.93 9.19
N ASP A 245 16.40 27.42 9.06
CA ASP A 245 17.13 26.70 10.12
C ASP A 245 16.36 25.48 10.66
N PHE A 246 15.62 24.82 9.76
CA PHE A 246 14.89 23.61 10.11
C PHE A 246 15.83 22.57 10.73
N SER A 247 15.35 22.01 11.83
CA SER A 247 15.83 20.77 12.41
C SER A 247 14.65 20.08 13.08
N ILE A 248 14.74 18.76 13.25
CA ILE A 248 13.71 18.02 13.99
C ILE A 248 13.58 18.54 15.43
N ASP A 249 14.68 18.91 16.09
CA ASP A 249 14.64 19.50 17.44
C ASP A 249 13.84 20.82 17.46
N ALA A 250 14.14 21.74 16.53
CA ALA A 250 13.41 23.00 16.42
C ALA A 250 11.91 22.78 16.15
N LEU A 251 11.57 21.81 15.29
CA LEU A 251 10.18 21.43 15.05
C LEU A 251 9.50 20.90 16.33
N LEU A 252 10.14 19.97 17.05
CA LEU A 252 9.58 19.40 18.28
C LEU A 252 9.28 20.48 19.34
N ARG A 253 10.21 21.42 19.53
CA ARG A 253 10.02 22.55 20.46
C ARG A 253 8.87 23.46 20.03
N ARG A 254 8.80 23.82 18.75
CA ARG A 254 7.70 24.64 18.21
C ARG A 254 6.33 23.94 18.25
N LEU A 255 6.32 22.61 18.24
CA LEU A 255 5.10 21.82 18.44
C LEU A 255 4.69 21.70 19.92
N GLY A 256 5.50 22.21 20.86
CA GLY A 256 5.24 22.10 22.30
C GLY A 256 5.48 20.70 22.87
N PHE A 257 6.34 19.90 22.23
CA PHE A 257 6.55 18.50 22.61
C PHE A 257 7.02 18.32 24.07
N GLU A 258 7.70 19.31 24.64
CA GLU A 258 8.18 19.34 26.03
C GLU A 258 7.07 19.15 27.07
N GLU A 259 5.85 19.58 26.76
CA GLU A 259 4.67 19.45 27.62
C GLU A 259 3.63 18.46 27.08
N ALA A 260 4.02 17.65 26.08
CA ALA A 260 3.13 16.70 25.45
C ALA A 260 2.51 15.72 26.46
N ALA A 261 1.31 15.26 26.14
CA ALA A 261 0.69 14.17 26.87
C ALA A 261 1.58 12.92 26.78
N PRO A 262 1.68 12.12 27.85
CA PRO A 262 2.54 10.92 27.87
C PRO A 262 2.11 9.85 26.86
N ALA A 263 0.88 9.92 26.37
CA ALA A 263 0.40 9.10 25.28
C ALA A 263 -0.71 9.85 24.53
N ARG A 264 -0.83 9.57 23.24
CA ARG A 264 -1.94 10.07 22.42
C ARG A 264 -3.26 9.49 22.93
N GLN A 265 -4.20 10.36 23.28
CA GLN A 265 -5.53 9.95 23.75
C GLN A 265 -6.51 9.86 22.58
N VAL A 266 -6.50 8.72 21.88
CA VAL A 266 -7.44 8.42 20.77
C VAL A 266 -8.41 7.32 21.19
N TYR A 267 -9.71 7.55 20.94
CA TYR A 267 -10.72 6.52 20.99
C TYR A 267 -10.91 5.99 19.57
N GLU A 268 -10.61 4.72 19.38
CA GLU A 268 -10.50 4.15 18.04
C GLU A 268 -11.78 3.48 17.60
N THR A 269 -12.09 3.63 16.32
CA THR A 269 -13.02 2.76 15.63
C THR A 269 -12.40 1.37 15.53
N ARG A 270 -13.06 0.38 16.14
CA ARG A 270 -12.71 -1.04 16.02
C ARG A 270 -13.73 -1.71 15.12
N PRO A 271 -13.44 -1.94 13.83
CA PRO A 271 -14.40 -2.57 12.91
C PRO A 271 -14.90 -3.93 13.42
N GLY A 272 -14.04 -4.68 14.12
CA GLY A 272 -14.38 -5.95 14.76
C GLY A 272 -15.17 -5.84 16.06
N ALA A 273 -15.26 -4.67 16.70
CA ALA A 273 -15.93 -4.54 18.00
C ALA A 273 -17.42 -4.91 17.93
N TYR A 274 -18.07 -4.72 16.79
CA TYR A 274 -19.45 -5.18 16.60
C TYR A 274 -19.55 -6.71 16.58
N LEU A 275 -18.58 -7.39 15.95
CA LEU A 275 -18.52 -8.85 15.91
C LEU A 275 -18.19 -9.41 17.30
N ASP A 276 -17.22 -8.82 17.99
CA ASP A 276 -16.88 -9.18 19.38
C ASP A 276 -18.10 -8.97 20.31
N GLU A 277 -18.88 -7.90 20.11
CA GLU A 277 -20.12 -7.64 20.85
C GLU A 277 -21.20 -8.68 20.57
N GLN A 278 -21.29 -9.20 19.33
CA GLN A 278 -22.20 -10.29 18.97
C GLN A 278 -21.78 -11.62 19.60
N ASP A 279 -20.50 -11.96 19.55
CA ASP A 279 -19.95 -13.19 20.14
C ASP A 279 -20.05 -13.18 21.68
N GLN A 280 -19.96 -11.99 22.29
CA GLN A 280 -20.08 -11.80 23.73
C GLN A 280 -21.52 -11.66 24.23
N GLN A 281 -22.52 -11.51 23.35
CA GLN A 281 -23.92 -11.55 23.79
C GLN A 281 -24.25 -12.99 24.22
N PRO A 282 -24.45 -13.26 25.53
CA PRO A 282 -24.93 -14.57 25.94
C PRO A 282 -26.26 -14.80 25.23
N SER A 283 -26.38 -15.94 24.53
CA SER A 283 -27.61 -16.37 23.89
C SER A 283 -28.72 -16.27 24.93
N ALA A 284 -29.56 -15.23 24.83
CA ALA A 284 -30.67 -15.08 25.77
C ALA A 284 -31.48 -16.37 25.70
N PRO A 285 -31.89 -16.96 26.85
CA PRO A 285 -32.70 -18.16 26.84
C PRO A 285 -33.99 -17.82 26.10
N ALA A 286 -34.11 -18.30 24.86
CA ALA A 286 -35.34 -18.17 24.11
C ALA A 286 -36.48 -18.78 24.95
N PRO A 287 -37.64 -18.10 25.07
CA PRO A 287 -38.78 -18.71 25.73
C PRO A 287 -39.10 -20.01 24.99
N GLN A 288 -39.19 -21.10 25.74
CA GLN A 288 -39.56 -22.43 25.28
C GLN A 288 -40.94 -22.36 24.58
N GLN A 289 -40.97 -22.00 23.31
CA GLN A 289 -42.09 -22.29 22.43
C GLN A 289 -41.89 -23.71 21.89
N ASN A 290 -42.65 -24.61 22.50
CA ASN A 290 -42.66 -26.05 22.30
C ASN A 290 -43.14 -26.50 20.90
N ASN A 291 -42.96 -25.69 19.85
CA ASN A 291 -43.55 -25.90 18.52
C ASN A 291 -42.58 -25.79 17.33
N GLN A 292 -41.26 -25.74 17.53
CA GLN A 292 -40.29 -25.69 16.41
C GLN A 292 -39.30 -26.87 16.35
N ARG A 293 -39.71 -28.05 16.83
CA ARG A 293 -38.95 -29.30 16.58
C ARG A 293 -39.03 -29.82 15.13
N GLN A 294 -39.73 -29.15 14.22
CA GLN A 294 -39.83 -29.57 12.80
C GLN A 294 -39.31 -28.52 11.80
N GLY A 295 -38.88 -27.33 12.25
CA GLY A 295 -38.40 -26.26 11.36
C GLY A 295 -36.90 -25.98 11.42
N GLN A 296 -36.18 -26.53 12.41
CA GLN A 296 -34.75 -26.24 12.64
C GLN A 296 -33.77 -27.12 11.84
N GLU A 297 -34.24 -28.13 11.12
CA GLU A 297 -33.36 -28.94 10.24
C GLU A 297 -33.08 -28.27 8.87
N GLN A 298 -33.73 -27.16 8.52
CA GLN A 298 -33.56 -26.52 7.21
C GLN A 298 -32.81 -25.17 7.22
N ARG A 299 -32.41 -24.64 8.38
CA ARG A 299 -31.71 -23.33 8.47
C ARG A 299 -30.21 -23.42 8.81
N GLN A 300 -29.63 -24.61 8.93
CA GLN A 300 -28.16 -24.83 9.01
C GLN A 300 -27.45 -24.79 7.64
N GLY A 301 -28.03 -24.14 6.63
CA GLY A 301 -27.59 -24.23 5.23
C GLY A 301 -26.60 -23.18 4.74
N GLN A 302 -26.14 -22.23 5.57
CA GLN A 302 -25.38 -21.08 5.05
C GLN A 302 -24.01 -20.78 5.70
N ASP A 303 -23.54 -21.61 6.62
CA ASP A 303 -22.11 -21.75 6.94
C ASP A 303 -21.66 -23.19 6.65
N ASN A 304 -21.80 -23.60 5.39
CA ASN A 304 -21.47 -24.95 4.95
C ASN A 304 -19.98 -25.07 4.57
N ARG A 305 -19.07 -24.61 5.44
CA ARG A 305 -17.71 -25.15 5.45
C ARG A 305 -17.74 -26.34 6.40
N PRO A 306 -17.45 -27.57 5.93
CA PRO A 306 -17.50 -28.73 6.81
C PRO A 306 -16.58 -28.47 8.01
N SER A 307 -17.07 -28.57 9.24
CA SER A 307 -16.19 -28.46 10.41
C SER A 307 -15.16 -29.57 10.33
N LEU A 308 -13.87 -29.21 10.21
CA LEU A 308 -12.81 -30.19 10.05
C LEU A 308 -12.51 -30.83 11.40
N SER A 309 -13.04 -32.04 11.63
CA SER A 309 -12.71 -32.80 12.84
C SER A 309 -11.23 -33.20 12.87
N SER A 310 -10.67 -33.39 14.07
CA SER A 310 -9.30 -33.90 14.27
C SER A 310 -8.98 -35.13 13.43
N LYS A 311 -9.90 -36.10 13.36
CA LYS A 311 -9.72 -37.32 12.56
C LYS A 311 -9.74 -37.03 11.06
N ALA A 312 -10.56 -36.08 10.62
CA ALA A 312 -10.62 -35.65 9.22
C ALA A 312 -9.36 -34.85 8.83
N ALA A 313 -8.85 -33.98 9.71
CA ALA A 313 -7.61 -33.25 9.48
C ALA A 313 -6.42 -34.19 9.31
N VAL A 314 -6.26 -35.16 10.22
CA VAL A 314 -5.17 -36.16 10.13
C VAL A 314 -5.31 -36.99 8.85
N LYS A 315 -6.54 -37.38 8.48
CA LYS A 315 -6.78 -38.13 7.24
C LYS A 315 -6.42 -37.31 5.99
N LEU A 316 -6.84 -36.03 5.91
CA LEU A 316 -6.50 -35.14 4.81
C LEU A 316 -5.00 -34.91 4.68
N ILE A 317 -4.32 -34.68 5.80
CA ILE A 317 -2.86 -34.48 5.83
C ILE A 317 -2.15 -35.75 5.37
N HIS A 318 -2.62 -36.92 5.80
CA HIS A 318 -2.08 -38.21 5.35
C HIS A 318 -2.31 -38.44 3.85
N GLU A 319 -3.52 -38.16 3.34
CA GLU A 319 -3.83 -38.27 1.91
C GLU A 319 -2.92 -37.35 1.06
N ALA A 320 -2.69 -36.11 1.51
CA ALA A 320 -1.77 -35.17 0.88
C ALA A 320 -0.32 -35.69 0.86
N LEU A 321 0.16 -36.27 1.97
CA LEU A 321 1.49 -36.89 2.04
C LEU A 321 1.67 -38.07 1.10
N THR A 322 0.63 -38.87 0.91
CA THR A 322 0.66 -40.04 0.04
C THR A 322 0.43 -39.72 -1.44
N ASN A 323 0.27 -38.44 -1.79
CA ASN A 323 0.09 -38.04 -3.19
C ASN A 323 1.37 -38.33 -4.00
N PRO A 324 1.31 -39.12 -5.08
CA PRO A 324 2.48 -39.55 -5.83
C PRO A 324 3.13 -38.45 -6.70
N THR A 325 2.41 -37.36 -6.95
CA THR A 325 2.85 -36.32 -7.90
C THR A 325 3.54 -35.16 -7.19
N ASP A 326 2.91 -34.62 -6.14
CA ASP A 326 3.42 -33.45 -5.42
C ASP A 326 2.80 -33.33 -4.00
N PRO A 327 3.41 -33.99 -3.00
CA PRO A 327 2.92 -33.93 -1.63
C PRO A 327 3.17 -32.56 -0.95
N ASP A 328 4.18 -31.78 -1.38
CA ASP A 328 4.45 -30.44 -0.83
C ASP A 328 3.33 -29.46 -1.19
N SER A 329 2.93 -29.42 -2.48
CA SER A 329 1.81 -28.56 -2.90
C SER A 329 0.50 -28.95 -2.22
N CYS A 330 0.19 -30.24 -2.10
CA CYS A 330 -1.06 -30.69 -1.47
C CYS A 330 -1.16 -30.26 0.02
N LEU A 331 -0.03 -30.28 0.74
CA LEU A 331 0.02 -29.84 2.14
C LEU A 331 -0.15 -28.33 2.28
N ARG A 332 0.38 -27.55 1.33
CA ARG A 332 0.17 -26.08 1.27
C ARG A 332 -1.27 -25.73 0.91
N ASP A 333 -1.90 -26.50 0.03
CA ASP A 333 -3.31 -26.31 -0.35
C ASP A 333 -4.25 -26.52 0.85
N ILE A 334 -3.95 -27.49 1.73
CA ILE A 334 -4.70 -27.67 2.99
C ILE A 334 -4.57 -26.42 3.87
N ARG A 335 -3.37 -25.83 4.00
CA ARG A 335 -3.17 -24.59 4.75
C ARG A 335 -3.89 -23.40 4.16
N GLU A 336 -3.89 -23.26 2.83
CA GLU A 336 -4.61 -22.19 2.14
C GLU A 336 -6.13 -22.35 2.30
N THR A 337 -6.64 -23.57 2.16
CA THR A 337 -8.08 -23.88 2.22
C THR A 337 -8.68 -23.63 3.60
N TRP A 338 -7.97 -24.06 4.66
CA TRP A 338 -8.50 -24.02 6.03
C TRP A 338 -7.98 -22.84 6.84
N GLY A 339 -6.85 -22.25 6.46
CA GLY A 339 -6.21 -21.13 7.16
C GLY A 339 -5.44 -21.57 8.40
N THR A 340 -4.29 -20.93 8.64
CA THR A 340 -3.39 -21.27 9.76
C THR A 340 -4.07 -21.18 11.13
N ARG A 341 -4.86 -20.12 11.37
CA ARG A 341 -5.54 -19.90 12.66
C ARG A 341 -6.54 -21.00 12.99
N TYR A 342 -7.28 -21.50 12.00
CA TYR A 342 -8.24 -22.57 12.23
C TYR A 342 -7.53 -23.90 12.47
N LEU A 343 -6.50 -24.21 11.67
CA LEU A 343 -5.72 -25.43 11.81
C LEU A 343 -4.98 -25.52 13.15
N THR A 344 -4.55 -24.39 13.74
CA THR A 344 -3.95 -24.37 15.09
C THR A 344 -4.94 -24.74 16.21
N THR A 345 -6.26 -24.65 15.96
CA THR A 345 -7.27 -25.04 16.95
C THR A 345 -7.64 -26.52 16.89
N ILE A 346 -7.21 -27.24 15.86
CA ILE A 346 -7.58 -28.63 15.63
C ILE A 346 -6.46 -29.54 16.17
N PRO A 347 -6.67 -30.29 17.26
CA PRO A 347 -5.69 -31.26 17.72
C PRO A 347 -5.59 -32.41 16.72
N ALA A 348 -4.37 -32.89 16.50
CA ALA A 348 -3.99 -33.93 15.56
C ALA A 348 -3.03 -34.90 16.27
N PHE A 349 -3.52 -36.11 16.54
CA PHE A 349 -2.71 -37.16 17.15
C PHE A 349 -2.04 -38.01 16.08
N THR A 350 -0.73 -38.17 16.16
CA THR A 350 0.04 -39.08 15.30
C THR A 350 0.89 -40.03 16.14
N LYS A 351 1.08 -41.27 15.65
CA LYS A 351 1.94 -42.24 16.34
C LYS A 351 3.41 -41.81 16.37
N THR A 352 3.86 -41.08 15.35
CA THR A 352 5.27 -40.71 15.15
C THR A 352 5.66 -39.46 15.92
N TRP A 353 4.77 -38.47 16.03
CA TRP A 353 5.09 -37.15 16.60
C TRP A 353 4.22 -36.74 17.80
N GLY A 354 3.32 -37.62 18.27
CA GLY A 354 2.48 -37.36 19.43
C GLY A 354 1.31 -36.42 19.15
N ASP A 355 0.84 -35.74 20.19
CA ASP A 355 -0.22 -34.73 20.13
C ASP A 355 0.35 -33.39 19.64
N LEU A 356 -0.09 -32.96 18.46
CA LEU A 356 0.23 -31.67 17.86
C LEU A 356 -1.05 -31.01 17.37
N ASP A 357 -1.06 -29.71 17.09
CA ASP A 357 -2.13 -29.15 16.27
C ASP A 357 -1.92 -29.48 14.78
N ALA A 358 -3.00 -29.43 14.00
CA ALA A 358 -2.97 -29.79 12.58
C ALA A 358 -2.02 -28.90 11.76
N ASN A 359 -1.84 -27.63 12.13
CA ASN A 359 -0.90 -26.76 11.43
C ASN A 359 0.56 -27.15 11.72
N THR A 360 0.89 -27.43 12.98
CA THR A 360 2.22 -27.91 13.38
C THR A 360 2.55 -29.26 12.73
N LEU A 361 1.56 -30.14 12.63
CA LEU A 361 1.72 -31.41 11.91
C LEU A 361 2.09 -31.17 10.43
N ILE A 362 1.40 -30.26 9.73
CA ILE A 362 1.73 -29.89 8.34
C ILE A 362 3.16 -29.34 8.24
N THR A 363 3.63 -28.52 9.19
CA THR A 363 5.02 -28.01 9.18
C THR A 363 6.01 -29.17 9.20
N ARG A 364 5.84 -30.10 10.14
CA ARG A 364 6.72 -31.26 10.31
C ARG A 364 6.76 -32.14 9.06
N CYS A 365 5.61 -32.32 8.42
CA CYS A 365 5.49 -33.05 7.16
C CYS A 365 6.27 -32.38 6.02
N LEU A 366 6.15 -31.06 5.86
CA LEU A 366 6.88 -30.30 4.83
C LEU A 366 8.39 -30.34 5.07
N ASP A 367 8.83 -30.23 6.32
CA ASP A 367 10.25 -30.32 6.66
C ASP A 367 10.81 -31.72 6.37
N HIS A 368 10.04 -32.77 6.68
CA HIS A 368 10.43 -34.15 6.38
C HIS A 368 10.60 -34.41 4.88
N ILE A 369 9.68 -33.90 4.04
CA ILE A 369 9.79 -34.00 2.57
C ILE A 369 11.07 -33.32 2.08
N LYS A 370 11.40 -32.14 2.60
CA LYS A 370 12.64 -31.43 2.23
C LYS A 370 13.89 -32.21 2.64
N GLU A 371 13.89 -32.81 3.83
CA GLU A 371 15.00 -33.64 4.28
C GLU A 371 15.19 -34.90 3.42
N GLU A 372 14.10 -35.57 3.03
CA GLU A 372 14.17 -36.73 2.13
C GLU A 372 14.66 -36.35 0.73
N ALA A 373 14.20 -35.21 0.18
CA ALA A 373 14.67 -34.71 -1.10
C ALA A 373 16.17 -34.40 -1.07
N LYS A 374 16.67 -33.82 0.03
CA LYS A 374 18.10 -33.56 0.23
C LYS A 374 18.92 -34.85 0.27
N LYS A 375 18.46 -35.89 0.99
CA LYS A 375 19.14 -37.20 1.05
C LYS A 375 19.21 -37.88 -0.31
N ARG A 376 18.12 -37.84 -1.11
CA ARG A 376 18.12 -38.40 -2.47
C ARG A 376 19.05 -37.64 -3.42
N GLY A 377 19.23 -36.34 -3.23
CA GLY A 377 20.21 -35.54 -3.97
C GLY A 377 21.65 -35.96 -3.67
N ASP A 378 21.99 -36.20 -2.39
CA ASP A 378 23.34 -36.59 -1.97
C ASP A 378 23.70 -38.05 -2.36
N ASP A 379 22.71 -38.95 -2.41
CA ASP A 379 22.94 -40.36 -2.80
C ASP A 379 23.07 -40.55 -4.32
N GLY A 380 22.45 -39.67 -5.12
CA GLY A 380 22.53 -39.69 -6.59
C GLY A 380 23.92 -39.34 -7.15
N GLU A 381 24.78 -38.71 -6.34
CA GLU A 381 26.13 -38.32 -6.73
C GLU A 381 27.19 -39.42 -6.45
N LYS A 382 26.81 -40.54 -5.81
CA LYS A 382 27.77 -41.59 -5.38
C LYS A 382 27.62 -42.97 -6.04
N THR A 383 26.67 -43.17 -6.96
CA THR A 383 26.54 -44.46 -7.66
C THR A 383 26.42 -44.29 -9.17
N GLY A 384 27.56 -44.25 -9.87
CA GLY A 384 27.63 -44.21 -11.32
C GLY A 384 28.95 -44.76 -11.87
N SER A 385 29.19 -46.06 -11.75
CA SER A 385 30.18 -46.79 -12.57
C SER A 385 29.97 -48.30 -12.50
N THR A 386 29.25 -48.88 -13.48
CA THR A 386 29.63 -50.09 -14.26
C THR A 386 28.56 -50.41 -15.33
N PRO A 387 28.86 -51.20 -16.40
CA PRO A 387 28.48 -50.87 -17.77
C PRO A 387 27.36 -51.77 -18.33
N ALA A 388 26.72 -51.29 -19.40
CA ALA A 388 25.72 -52.03 -20.16
C ALA A 388 26.37 -53.11 -21.07
N PRO A 389 25.72 -54.27 -21.28
CA PRO A 389 26.14 -55.25 -22.26
C PRO A 389 25.47 -55.04 -23.62
N ASP A 390 26.23 -55.44 -24.63
CA ASP A 390 25.99 -55.45 -26.08
C ASP A 390 25.14 -56.66 -26.52
N ALA A 391 24.29 -56.48 -27.56
CA ALA A 391 23.86 -57.49 -28.56
C ALA A 391 22.69 -57.03 -29.47
N THR A 392 23.06 -56.57 -30.68
CA THR A 392 22.61 -56.96 -32.05
C THR A 392 21.15 -56.94 -32.59
N GLN A 393 21.09 -56.37 -33.82
CA GLN A 393 20.22 -56.60 -35.01
C GLN A 393 18.79 -56.00 -34.97
N ASP A 394 18.29 -55.26 -35.98
CA ASP A 394 18.37 -55.50 -37.44
C ASP A 394 17.97 -54.26 -38.30
N ASP A 395 18.56 -54.20 -39.50
CA ASP A 395 18.20 -53.58 -40.80
C ASP A 395 17.64 -52.14 -41.01
N GLY A 396 18.24 -51.43 -42.00
CA GLY A 396 17.53 -50.38 -42.76
C GLY A 396 18.32 -49.22 -43.41
N ALA A 397 19.26 -49.51 -44.32
CA ALA A 397 19.82 -48.69 -45.41
C ALA A 397 19.45 -47.19 -45.57
N ARG A 398 20.46 -46.30 -45.62
CA ARG A 398 20.72 -45.41 -46.79
C ARG A 398 22.08 -44.69 -46.72
N GLU A 399 22.76 -44.73 -47.86
CA GLU A 399 24.09 -44.22 -48.18
C GLU A 399 24.19 -42.69 -48.23
N HIS A 400 25.31 -42.11 -47.78
CA HIS A 400 26.11 -41.15 -48.57
C HIS A 400 27.47 -40.78 -47.90
N ARG A 401 28.56 -41.21 -48.57
CA ARG A 401 29.88 -40.54 -48.83
C ARG A 401 30.74 -39.94 -47.69
N GLU A 402 31.84 -40.63 -47.39
CA GLU A 402 33.29 -40.27 -47.56
C GLU A 402 33.65 -38.77 -47.72
N ASP A 403 34.73 -38.15 -47.22
CA ASP A 403 35.96 -38.40 -46.42
C ASP A 403 36.75 -37.02 -46.44
N PRO A 404 37.97 -36.78 -45.89
CA PRO A 404 38.69 -37.27 -44.70
C PRO A 404 39.41 -36.15 -43.86
N THR A 405 39.90 -36.55 -42.67
CA THR A 405 41.09 -36.17 -41.80
C THR A 405 42.14 -35.14 -42.30
N PRO A 406 43.06 -34.52 -41.47
CA PRO A 406 43.59 -34.98 -40.15
C PRO A 406 43.97 -33.93 -39.03
N GLU A 407 44.04 -34.42 -37.78
CA GLU A 407 45.09 -34.33 -36.69
C GLU A 407 46.17 -33.18 -36.64
N PRO A 408 47.02 -33.05 -35.57
CA PRO A 408 46.80 -32.80 -34.13
C PRO A 408 47.81 -31.73 -33.56
N GLN A 409 47.82 -31.46 -32.24
CA GLN A 409 48.97 -31.05 -31.35
C GLN A 409 48.43 -30.30 -30.12
N ALA A 410 48.60 -30.74 -28.86
CA ALA A 410 49.80 -30.91 -28.03
C ALA A 410 50.46 -29.59 -27.56
N GLY A 411 50.53 -29.39 -26.23
CA GLY A 411 51.28 -28.31 -25.54
C GLY A 411 50.61 -27.92 -24.22
N GLN A 412 50.93 -28.59 -23.10
CA GLN A 412 52.02 -28.28 -22.14
C GLN A 412 51.62 -27.30 -21.01
N ASP A 413 51.55 -27.86 -19.81
CA ASP A 413 52.24 -27.46 -18.57
C ASP A 413 52.31 -25.97 -18.19
N ARG A 414 51.72 -25.65 -17.01
CA ARG A 414 52.52 -25.20 -15.85
C ARG A 414 51.72 -25.15 -14.56
N GLU A 415 52.18 -25.97 -13.62
CA GLU A 415 52.03 -25.81 -12.18
C GLU A 415 52.73 -24.52 -11.69
N HIS A 416 52.18 -23.86 -10.68
CA HIS A 416 52.92 -23.53 -9.46
C HIS A 416 51.98 -23.17 -8.31
N ALA A 417 52.27 -23.82 -7.18
CA ALA A 417 51.61 -23.77 -5.89
C ALA A 417 52.12 -22.58 -5.02
N PRO A 418 51.56 -22.37 -3.80
CA PRO A 418 51.58 -21.12 -3.03
C PRO A 418 52.64 -21.10 -1.91
N GLU A 419 52.92 -19.94 -1.31
CA GLU A 419 53.52 -19.88 0.03
C GLU A 419 53.03 -18.69 0.89
N GLU A 420 52.96 -19.00 2.19
CA GLU A 420 52.57 -18.23 3.36
C GLU A 420 53.62 -17.18 3.79
N GLY A 421 53.25 -16.26 4.70
CA GLY A 421 54.22 -15.63 5.60
C GLY A 421 53.84 -14.26 6.16
N THR A 422 53.76 -14.15 7.49
CA THR A 422 53.65 -12.91 8.30
C THR A 422 54.55 -13.13 9.54
N PRO A 423 54.83 -12.13 10.42
CA PRO A 423 55.58 -10.87 10.33
C PRO A 423 56.93 -10.94 11.10
N PRO A 424 57.62 -9.82 11.47
CA PRO A 424 57.42 -9.25 12.83
C PRO A 424 57.68 -7.71 13.01
N SER A 425 57.43 -7.28 14.26
CA SER A 425 57.45 -5.96 14.94
C SER A 425 58.79 -5.19 15.11
N ALA A 426 58.70 -3.89 15.47
CA ALA A 426 59.35 -3.17 16.63
C ALA A 426 59.51 -1.64 16.36
N GLU A 427 58.86 -0.73 17.13
CA GLU A 427 59.37 0.11 18.26
C GLU A 427 60.18 1.39 17.87
N ASN A 428 59.63 2.62 18.05
CA ASN A 428 59.87 3.63 19.15
C ASN A 428 60.69 4.88 18.67
N PRO A 429 60.87 6.01 19.43
CA PRO A 429 59.88 7.00 19.92
C PRO A 429 60.35 8.51 19.84
N THR A 430 59.50 9.43 20.37
CA THR A 430 59.80 10.71 21.10
C THR A 430 59.96 12.09 20.39
N ALA A 431 59.30 13.08 21.02
CA ALA A 431 59.27 14.55 20.87
C ALA A 431 60.60 15.25 21.32
N PRO A 432 60.77 16.60 21.54
CA PRO A 432 59.78 17.68 21.79
C PRO A 432 60.09 19.15 21.32
N GLU A 433 59.09 20.03 21.55
CA GLU A 433 59.10 21.44 22.07
C GLU A 433 59.76 22.67 21.39
N GLY A 434 59.02 23.79 21.50
CA GLY A 434 59.48 25.20 21.59
C GLY A 434 59.05 26.10 20.41
N ASP A 435 58.71 27.39 20.53
CA ASP A 435 58.47 28.35 21.61
C ASP A 435 57.89 29.63 20.94
N ALA A 436 57.33 30.52 21.75
CA ALA A 436 56.61 31.76 21.48
C ALA A 436 57.37 32.86 20.69
N GLY A 437 56.60 33.82 20.15
CA GLY A 437 57.13 35.07 19.59
C GLY A 437 56.07 36.03 19.06
N GLN A 438 55.70 36.99 19.90
CA GLN A 438 54.73 38.08 19.71
C GLN A 438 55.48 39.39 19.37
N THR A 439 54.93 40.27 18.52
CA THR A 439 55.03 41.77 18.52
C THR A 439 54.39 42.34 17.24
N ASP A 440 53.32 43.14 17.34
CA ASP A 440 53.26 44.63 17.25
C ASP A 440 53.67 45.19 15.86
N ALA A 441 52.80 45.81 15.04
CA ALA A 441 52.02 47.05 15.15
C ALA A 441 52.66 48.22 14.35
N GLY A 442 51.89 48.83 13.44
CA GLY A 442 51.96 50.28 13.19
C GLY A 442 52.38 50.82 11.79
N ALA A 443 51.40 51.49 11.16
CA ALA A 443 51.49 52.82 10.53
C ALA A 443 51.83 53.02 9.03
N GLN A 444 50.78 53.48 8.32
CA GLN A 444 50.64 54.70 7.48
C GLN A 444 51.42 54.94 6.17
N VAL A 445 50.62 55.07 5.10
CA VAL A 445 50.54 56.14 4.05
C VAL A 445 51.80 56.61 3.33
N GLU A 446 51.83 56.41 2.00
CA GLU A 446 52.20 57.44 1.01
C GLU A 446 51.77 57.03 -0.43
N GLU A 447 51.00 57.90 -1.08
CA GLU A 447 50.85 58.06 -2.55
C GLU A 447 52.08 58.87 -3.08
N PRO A 448 52.31 59.16 -4.40
CA PRO A 448 51.69 58.79 -5.70
C PRO A 448 52.81 58.42 -6.75
N PRO A 449 52.81 58.72 -8.08
CA PRO A 449 51.78 59.06 -9.09
C PRO A 449 51.85 58.28 -10.44
N GLY A 450 50.74 58.30 -11.19
CA GLY A 450 50.63 58.62 -12.63
C GLY A 450 51.30 57.77 -13.74
N ALA A 451 50.47 57.34 -14.70
CA ALA A 451 50.59 57.51 -16.16
C ALA A 451 50.48 56.24 -17.05
N ASP A 452 49.70 56.44 -18.12
CA ASP A 452 49.75 55.86 -19.47
C ASP A 452 49.03 54.53 -19.84
N GLU A 453 47.91 54.74 -20.55
CA GLU A 453 47.59 54.34 -21.95
C GLU A 453 47.81 52.90 -22.46
N ASP A 454 46.71 52.43 -23.10
CA ASP A 454 46.60 51.58 -24.29
C ASP A 454 46.73 50.04 -24.23
N ASP A 455 45.87 49.43 -25.06
CA ASP A 455 45.72 48.04 -25.50
C ASP A 455 44.91 47.04 -24.64
N ALA A 456 43.59 47.05 -24.87
CA ALA A 456 42.74 45.86 -24.71
C ALA A 456 41.98 45.58 -26.03
N PRO A 457 42.06 44.38 -26.62
CA PRO A 457 41.34 44.02 -27.84
C PRO A 457 39.83 43.77 -27.55
N PRO A 458 38.95 43.93 -28.57
CA PRO A 458 37.51 43.77 -28.39
C PRO A 458 37.11 42.30 -28.18
N PRO A 459 35.97 42.02 -27.51
CA PRO A 459 35.46 40.67 -27.33
C PRO A 459 34.89 40.10 -28.65
N PRO A 460 34.93 38.78 -28.87
CA PRO A 460 34.32 38.14 -30.03
C PRO A 460 32.79 38.04 -29.91
N ASP A 461 32.11 38.19 -31.06
CA ASP A 461 30.66 38.10 -31.24
C ASP A 461 30.09 36.69 -30.95
N PRO A 462 28.81 36.59 -30.52
CA PRO A 462 28.15 35.33 -30.20
C PRO A 462 27.38 34.77 -31.41
N GLN A 463 27.85 33.69 -32.01
CA GLN A 463 27.02 32.85 -32.89
C GLN A 463 27.33 31.37 -32.73
N ALA A 464 26.30 30.63 -32.29
CA ALA A 464 25.86 29.31 -32.72
C ALA A 464 25.48 28.44 -31.50
N GLU A 465 24.23 28.56 -31.05
CA GLU A 465 23.59 27.54 -30.22
C GLU A 465 23.40 26.28 -31.06
N GLU A 466 24.18 25.25 -30.74
CA GLU A 466 24.06 23.90 -31.27
C GLU A 466 22.86 23.24 -30.57
N SER A 467 21.89 22.79 -31.38
CA SER A 467 20.62 22.25 -30.92
C SER A 467 20.80 20.87 -30.31
N ALA A 468 20.39 20.69 -29.05
CA ALA A 468 20.29 19.38 -28.41
C ALA A 468 19.19 18.52 -29.08
N PRO A 469 19.38 17.20 -29.21
CA PRO A 469 18.40 16.31 -29.84
C PRO A 469 17.16 16.14 -28.96
N ALA A 470 16.00 16.09 -29.63
CA ALA A 470 14.69 15.86 -29.03
C ALA A 470 14.60 14.46 -28.40
N GLU A 471 14.33 14.40 -27.10
CA GLU A 471 13.86 13.19 -26.43
C GLU A 471 12.35 13.02 -26.70
N GLU A 472 11.97 11.81 -27.14
CA GLU A 472 10.58 11.41 -27.34
C GLU A 472 9.86 11.25 -25.99
N PRO A 473 8.60 11.70 -25.83
CA PRO A 473 7.86 11.52 -24.59
C PRO A 473 7.41 10.07 -24.43
N GLU A 474 7.81 9.45 -23.32
CA GLU A 474 7.27 8.17 -22.86
C GLU A 474 5.78 8.31 -22.49
N ASP A 475 5.03 7.29 -22.89
CA ASP A 475 3.59 7.12 -22.84
C ASP A 475 3.09 7.08 -21.38
N THR A 476 2.44 8.16 -20.93
CA THR A 476 1.83 8.21 -19.59
C THR A 476 0.50 7.44 -19.57
N SER A 477 0.45 6.45 -18.69
CA SER A 477 -0.73 5.61 -18.45
C SER A 477 -1.99 6.44 -18.17
N ALA A 478 -3.02 6.20 -18.99
CA ALA A 478 -4.34 6.78 -18.87
C ALA A 478 -5.10 6.19 -17.66
N ALA A 479 -5.07 6.89 -16.53
CA ALA A 479 -6.10 6.79 -15.51
C ALA A 479 -6.04 8.02 -14.58
N GLU A 480 -6.91 9.00 -14.82
CA GLU A 480 -7.71 9.66 -13.77
C GLU A 480 -8.56 10.79 -14.40
N GLU A 481 -9.90 10.62 -14.38
CA GLU A 481 -10.88 11.69 -14.59
C GLU A 481 -10.99 12.55 -13.31
N PRO A 482 -11.27 13.86 -13.43
CA PRO A 482 -11.39 14.76 -12.27
C PRO A 482 -12.67 14.48 -11.45
N GLN A 483 -12.49 14.41 -10.13
CA GLN A 483 -13.56 14.20 -9.15
C GLN A 483 -14.26 15.51 -8.80
N ASP A 484 -15.53 15.62 -9.22
CA ASP A 484 -16.48 16.52 -8.56
C ASP A 484 -17.89 15.91 -8.60
N LYS A 485 -18.09 14.77 -7.91
CA LYS A 485 -19.42 14.17 -7.68
C LYS A 485 -19.52 13.50 -6.30
N PRO A 486 -20.67 13.62 -5.61
CA PRO A 486 -20.90 13.01 -4.30
C PRO A 486 -20.94 11.48 -4.36
N VAL A 487 -20.39 10.86 -3.32
CA VAL A 487 -20.19 9.42 -3.13
C VAL A 487 -21.51 8.65 -3.15
N THR A 488 -21.66 7.68 -4.07
CA THR A 488 -22.69 6.63 -4.03
C THR A 488 -22.06 5.30 -3.62
N TRP A 489 -22.70 4.59 -2.69
CA TRP A 489 -22.22 3.31 -2.14
C TRP A 489 -22.42 2.17 -3.16
N PRO A 490 -21.49 1.22 -3.33
CA PRO A 490 -21.62 0.18 -4.37
C PRO A 490 -22.49 -1.00 -3.92
N GLN A 491 -23.48 -1.34 -4.76
CA GLN A 491 -24.15 -2.64 -4.77
C GLN A 491 -23.26 -3.71 -5.42
N ALA A 492 -23.44 -4.97 -5.02
CA ALA A 492 -22.61 -6.12 -5.40
C ALA A 492 -22.51 -6.34 -6.93
N ALA A 493 -21.30 -6.63 -7.43
CA ALA A 493 -20.98 -6.74 -8.85
C ALA A 493 -21.55 -8.00 -9.53
N LYS A 494 -22.35 -7.81 -10.59
CA LYS A 494 -22.78 -8.85 -11.55
C LYS A 494 -21.65 -9.15 -12.57
N PRO A 495 -21.57 -10.37 -13.15
CA PRO A 495 -20.47 -10.78 -14.02
C PRO A 495 -20.41 -10.02 -15.35
N ALA A 496 -19.19 -9.86 -15.90
CA ALA A 496 -18.89 -9.02 -17.06
C ALA A 496 -19.68 -9.40 -18.33
N ALA A 497 -20.44 -8.40 -18.82
CA ALA A 497 -21.27 -8.45 -20.02
C ALA A 497 -20.45 -8.66 -21.31
N THR A 498 -20.91 -9.55 -22.21
CA THR A 498 -20.23 -9.79 -23.49
C THR A 498 -20.47 -8.64 -24.48
N LYS A 499 -19.69 -8.53 -25.57
CA LYS A 499 -19.87 -7.47 -26.61
C LYS A 499 -21.29 -7.38 -27.20
N LYS A 500 -22.13 -8.41 -27.05
CA LYS A 500 -23.56 -8.41 -27.44
C LYS A 500 -24.51 -7.81 -26.38
N ASP A 501 -24.07 -7.66 -25.14
CA ASP A 501 -24.88 -7.22 -24.01
C ASP A 501 -24.79 -5.71 -23.75
N LYS A 502 -23.73 -5.04 -24.25
CA LYS A 502 -23.55 -3.58 -24.19
C LYS A 502 -24.78 -2.74 -24.60
N PRO A 503 -25.50 -3.02 -25.71
CA PRO A 503 -26.68 -2.22 -26.07
C PRO A 503 -27.85 -2.40 -25.08
N LYS A 504 -28.00 -3.57 -24.45
CA LYS A 504 -29.04 -3.80 -23.44
C LYS A 504 -28.72 -3.07 -22.15
N GLU A 505 -27.46 -3.08 -21.73
CA GLU A 505 -26.99 -2.38 -20.54
C GLU A 505 -27.12 -0.85 -20.70
N VAL A 506 -26.76 -0.31 -21.87
CA VAL A 506 -26.95 1.11 -22.18
C VAL A 506 -28.44 1.49 -22.17
N ALA A 507 -29.32 0.65 -22.74
CA ALA A 507 -30.76 0.89 -22.71
C ALA A 507 -31.34 0.81 -21.29
N LEU A 508 -30.87 -0.15 -20.49
CA LEU A 508 -31.27 -0.30 -19.09
C LEU A 508 -30.84 0.92 -18.26
N ASN A 509 -29.61 1.39 -18.44
CA ASN A 509 -29.09 2.58 -17.76
C ASN A 509 -29.86 3.84 -18.16
N ALA A 510 -30.23 3.99 -19.43
CA ALA A 510 -31.04 5.11 -19.90
C ALA A 510 -32.44 5.11 -19.27
N LEU A 511 -33.05 3.93 -19.10
CA LEU A 511 -34.35 3.77 -18.44
C LEU A 511 -34.30 4.07 -16.94
N TYR A 512 -33.27 3.59 -16.23
CA TYR A 512 -33.09 3.92 -14.81
C TYR A 512 -32.84 5.41 -14.59
N ALA A 513 -32.06 6.05 -15.47
CA ALA A 513 -31.84 7.49 -15.40
C ALA A 513 -33.14 8.30 -15.64
N GLU A 514 -34.01 7.84 -16.55
CA GLU A 514 -35.31 8.47 -16.77
C GLU A 514 -36.25 8.24 -15.57
N ALA A 515 -36.26 7.03 -14.99
CA ALA A 515 -37.03 6.72 -13.78
C ALA A 515 -36.60 7.56 -12.57
N ASP A 516 -35.30 7.79 -12.39
CA ASP A 516 -34.76 8.65 -11.34
C ASP A 516 -35.20 10.11 -11.51
N ALA A 517 -35.13 10.63 -12.74
CA ALA A 517 -35.63 11.96 -13.05
C ALA A 517 -37.14 12.11 -12.73
N GLN A 518 -37.95 11.10 -13.07
CA GLN A 518 -39.38 11.07 -12.74
C GLN A 518 -39.62 11.03 -11.23
N ALA A 519 -38.85 10.23 -10.48
CA ALA A 519 -38.94 10.13 -9.02
C ALA A 519 -38.63 11.48 -8.37
N ARG A 520 -37.55 12.15 -8.80
CA ARG A 520 -37.16 13.48 -8.32
C ARG A 520 -38.21 14.55 -8.63
N LEU A 521 -38.81 14.54 -9.83
CA LEU A 521 -39.91 15.44 -10.18
C LEU A 521 -41.17 15.23 -9.32
N LYS A 522 -41.37 14.02 -8.80
CA LYS A 522 -42.49 13.65 -7.91
C LYS A 522 -42.13 13.75 -6.42
N PHE A 523 -40.90 14.15 -6.09
CA PHE A 523 -40.38 14.21 -4.72
C PHE A 523 -40.47 12.89 -3.94
N VAL A 524 -40.26 11.77 -4.62
CA VAL A 524 -40.18 10.43 -4.02
C VAL A 524 -38.81 9.81 -4.30
N THR A 525 -38.42 8.82 -3.51
CA THR A 525 -37.19 8.07 -3.77
C THR A 525 -37.35 7.18 -5.00
N LEU A 526 -36.24 6.82 -5.67
CA LEU A 526 -36.28 5.89 -6.81
C LEU A 526 -36.91 4.54 -6.43
N GLY A 527 -36.68 4.06 -5.20
CA GLY A 527 -37.28 2.82 -4.69
C GLY A 527 -38.79 2.91 -4.53
N GLU A 528 -39.32 4.03 -4.02
CA GLU A 528 -40.76 4.27 -3.92
C GLU A 528 -41.40 4.42 -5.31
N HIS A 529 -40.73 5.12 -6.23
CA HIS A 529 -41.21 5.29 -7.60
C HIS A 529 -41.26 3.96 -8.36
N LEU A 530 -40.28 3.08 -8.18
CA LEU A 530 -40.23 1.76 -8.84
C LEU A 530 -40.93 0.65 -8.04
N GLY A 531 -41.43 0.93 -6.84
CA GLY A 531 -42.10 -0.03 -5.96
C GLY A 531 -43.10 -0.94 -6.69
N PRO A 532 -44.05 -0.42 -7.49
CA PRO A 532 -45.07 -1.22 -8.17
C PRO A 532 -44.54 -2.30 -9.11
N ILE A 533 -43.32 -2.16 -9.64
CA ILE A 533 -42.71 -3.12 -10.57
C ILE A 533 -41.55 -3.92 -9.95
N THR A 534 -41.17 -3.62 -8.70
CA THR A 534 -40.03 -4.25 -8.02
C THR A 534 -40.41 -5.21 -6.89
N GLU A 535 -41.70 -5.30 -6.54
CA GLU A 535 -42.20 -6.23 -5.49
C GLU A 535 -41.86 -7.70 -5.76
N ALA A 536 -41.71 -8.10 -7.03
CA ALA A 536 -41.36 -9.45 -7.44
C ALA A 536 -39.85 -9.65 -7.75
N GLY A 537 -39.01 -8.63 -7.58
CA GLY A 537 -37.58 -8.64 -7.90
C GLY A 537 -37.15 -7.56 -8.89
N ASP A 538 -35.94 -7.71 -9.47
CA ASP A 538 -35.41 -6.78 -10.49
C ASP A 538 -36.33 -6.79 -11.74
N PRO A 539 -36.86 -5.63 -12.18
CA PRO A 539 -37.82 -5.57 -13.28
C PRO A 539 -37.11 -5.88 -14.60
N SER A 540 -37.78 -6.60 -15.50
CA SER A 540 -37.27 -6.81 -16.84
C SER A 540 -37.20 -5.48 -17.61
N LEU A 541 -36.33 -5.41 -18.63
CA LEU A 541 -36.17 -4.21 -19.46
C LEU A 541 -37.49 -3.75 -20.11
N ILE A 542 -38.40 -4.69 -20.40
CA ILE A 542 -39.72 -4.39 -20.98
C ILE A 542 -40.65 -3.80 -19.91
N GLU A 543 -40.66 -4.37 -18.69
CA GLU A 543 -41.48 -3.86 -17.58
C GLU A 543 -41.04 -2.45 -17.17
N LEU A 544 -39.72 -2.23 -17.04
CA LEU A 544 -39.19 -0.91 -16.71
C LEU A 544 -39.51 0.11 -17.81
N LYS A 545 -39.37 -0.27 -19.09
CA LYS A 545 -39.74 0.60 -20.21
C LYS A 545 -41.21 0.99 -20.18
N ASN A 546 -42.12 0.01 -20.07
CA ASN A 546 -43.55 0.27 -20.06
C ASN A 546 -43.96 1.13 -18.86
N TYR A 547 -43.33 0.91 -17.71
CA TYR A 547 -43.57 1.70 -16.51
C TYR A 547 -43.14 3.15 -16.68
N VAL A 548 -41.90 3.39 -17.11
CA VAL A 548 -41.38 4.75 -17.35
C VAL A 548 -42.22 5.49 -18.39
N GLU A 549 -42.66 4.81 -19.46
CA GLU A 549 -43.57 5.38 -20.46
C GLU A 549 -44.95 5.75 -19.86
N ALA A 550 -45.51 4.89 -19.00
CA ALA A 550 -46.79 5.15 -18.34
C ALA A 550 -46.74 6.33 -17.35
N GLN A 551 -45.59 6.57 -16.71
CA GLN A 551 -45.39 7.66 -15.74
C GLN A 551 -45.04 9.01 -16.39
N ARG A 552 -44.78 9.02 -17.70
CA ARG A 552 -44.36 10.21 -18.45
C ARG A 552 -45.37 11.36 -18.42
N PRO A 553 -46.70 11.15 -18.55
CA PRO A 553 -47.68 12.24 -18.48
C PRO A 553 -47.60 13.03 -17.17
N ASP A 554 -47.48 12.33 -16.03
CA ASP A 554 -47.39 12.98 -14.71
C ASP A 554 -46.11 13.83 -14.56
N ALA A 555 -44.99 13.34 -15.09
CA ALA A 555 -43.72 14.08 -15.09
C ALA A 555 -43.78 15.31 -16.01
N ILE A 556 -44.46 15.21 -17.16
CA ILE A 556 -44.74 16.34 -18.04
C ILE A 556 -45.60 17.38 -17.29
N ASP A 557 -46.65 16.94 -16.59
CA ASP A 557 -47.52 17.83 -15.83
C ASP A 557 -46.76 18.53 -14.68
N ALA A 558 -45.86 17.82 -14.00
CA ALA A 558 -44.99 18.40 -12.99
C ALA A 558 -44.08 19.50 -13.57
N LEU A 559 -43.46 19.25 -14.73
CA LEU A 559 -42.62 20.24 -15.43
C LEU A 559 -43.43 21.46 -15.88
N VAL A 560 -44.65 21.26 -16.40
CA VAL A 560 -45.54 22.37 -16.80
C VAL A 560 -45.93 23.21 -15.58
N LYS A 561 -46.28 22.58 -14.45
CA LYS A 561 -46.59 23.28 -13.19
C LYS A 561 -45.41 24.09 -12.67
N ALA A 562 -44.19 23.58 -12.86
CA ALA A 562 -42.95 24.26 -12.50
C ALA A 562 -42.51 25.35 -13.52
N GLY A 563 -43.33 25.63 -14.55
CA GLY A 563 -43.04 26.65 -15.57
C GLY A 563 -42.05 26.21 -16.64
N GLN A 564 -41.59 24.96 -16.65
CA GLN A 564 -40.61 24.42 -17.59
C GLN A 564 -41.24 23.88 -18.88
N THR A 565 -41.98 24.73 -19.58
CA THR A 565 -42.76 24.33 -20.78
C THR A 565 -41.90 23.82 -21.94
N ALA A 566 -40.71 24.39 -22.15
CA ALA A 566 -39.77 23.95 -23.18
C ALA A 566 -39.26 22.53 -22.91
N LEU A 567 -38.84 22.26 -21.66
CA LEU A 567 -38.36 20.94 -21.24
C LEU A 567 -39.50 19.89 -21.27
N ALA A 568 -40.70 20.28 -20.83
CA ALA A 568 -41.89 19.44 -20.93
C ALA A 568 -42.23 19.06 -22.38
N ASN A 569 -42.10 19.99 -23.32
CA ASN A 569 -42.31 19.73 -24.74
C ASN A 569 -41.24 18.80 -25.33
N SER A 570 -39.97 18.98 -24.97
CA SER A 570 -38.89 18.06 -25.34
C SER A 570 -39.15 16.65 -24.80
N TYR A 571 -39.59 16.54 -23.54
CA TYR A 571 -39.91 15.27 -22.90
C TYR A 571 -41.13 14.58 -23.51
N ARG A 572 -42.13 15.36 -23.94
CA ARG A 572 -43.30 14.87 -24.68
C ARG A 572 -42.94 14.30 -26.06
N ASN A 573 -41.98 14.91 -26.76
CA ASN A 573 -41.64 14.56 -28.14
C ASN A 573 -40.62 13.42 -28.26
N ALA A 574 -39.90 13.10 -27.19
CA ALA A 574 -38.95 12.00 -27.17
C ALA A 574 -39.69 10.66 -27.33
N ARG A 575 -39.41 9.88 -28.38
CA ARG A 575 -40.08 8.56 -28.58
C ARG A 575 -39.43 7.43 -27.79
N THR A 576 -38.21 7.64 -27.33
CA THR A 576 -37.41 6.66 -26.58
C THR A 576 -36.65 7.39 -25.47
N PRO A 577 -36.27 6.69 -24.39
CA PRO A 577 -35.33 7.20 -23.40
C PRO A 577 -34.07 7.70 -24.11
N ASP A 578 -33.77 8.98 -23.96
CA ASP A 578 -32.63 9.63 -24.59
C ASP A 578 -31.70 10.17 -23.50
N LEU A 579 -30.44 9.77 -23.54
CA LEU A 579 -29.42 10.23 -22.59
C LEU A 579 -29.23 11.75 -22.65
N ALA A 580 -29.40 12.37 -23.82
CA ALA A 580 -29.30 13.82 -23.96
C ALA A 580 -30.43 14.54 -23.20
N LEU A 581 -31.64 14.01 -23.27
CA LEU A 581 -32.81 14.51 -22.56
C LEU A 581 -32.70 14.27 -21.05
N ASN A 582 -32.20 13.11 -20.63
CA ASN A 582 -31.93 12.83 -19.22
C ASN A 582 -30.90 13.79 -18.63
N ARG A 583 -29.88 14.20 -19.41
CA ARG A 583 -28.93 15.25 -18.99
C ARG A 583 -29.60 16.61 -18.81
N GLN A 584 -30.55 16.97 -19.69
CA GLN A 584 -31.31 18.22 -19.55
C GLN A 584 -32.21 18.20 -18.31
N LEU A 585 -32.87 17.07 -18.03
CA LEU A 585 -33.66 16.87 -16.82
C LEU A 585 -32.81 16.92 -15.55
N ALA A 586 -31.64 16.27 -15.55
CA ALA A 586 -30.71 16.30 -14.42
C ALA A 586 -30.20 17.73 -14.15
N ALA A 587 -29.77 18.45 -15.19
CA ALA A 587 -29.32 19.83 -15.06
C ALA A 587 -30.42 20.76 -14.51
N TYR A 588 -31.68 20.55 -14.91
CA TYR A 588 -32.81 21.26 -14.32
C TYR A 588 -32.99 20.91 -12.83
N LEU A 589 -32.99 19.63 -12.48
CA LEU A 589 -33.20 19.17 -11.10
C LEU A 589 -32.06 19.56 -10.15
N ASP A 590 -30.85 19.76 -10.66
CA ASP A 590 -29.68 20.18 -9.88
C ASP A 590 -29.59 21.72 -9.77
N SER A 591 -30.17 22.46 -10.71
CA SER A 591 -30.21 23.94 -10.71
C SER A 591 -31.50 24.52 -10.13
N ALA A 592 -32.55 23.73 -10.02
CA ALA A 592 -33.77 24.14 -9.35
C ALA A 592 -33.42 24.44 -7.88
N PRO A 593 -33.65 25.68 -7.40
CA PRO A 593 -33.48 25.97 -5.99
C PRO A 593 -34.35 24.98 -5.21
N ALA A 594 -33.82 24.41 -4.12
CA ALA A 594 -34.59 23.64 -3.16
C ALA A 594 -35.62 24.57 -2.50
N SER A 595 -36.65 24.98 -3.23
CA SER A 595 -37.61 25.98 -2.81
C SER A 595 -38.82 25.28 -2.21
N ALA A 596 -38.98 25.50 -0.90
CA ALA A 596 -40.19 25.56 -0.07
C ALA A 596 -41.09 24.33 0.03
#